data_AF-A0A317LYD0-F1
#
_entry.id   AF-A0A317LYD0-F1
#
_cell.length_a   1.000
_cell.length_b   1.000
_cell.length_c   1.000
_cell.angle_alpha   90.00
_cell.angle_beta   90.00
_cell.angle_gamma   90.00
#
_symmetry.space_group_name_H-M   'P 1'
#
loop_
_entity.id
_entity.type
_entity.pdbx_description
1 polymer ?
#
loop_
_entity_poly.entity_id
_entity_poly.type
_entity_poly.pdbx_seq_one_letter_code
_entity_poly.pdbx_strand_id
1 'polypeptide(L)'
;MPHLTEEEILRTSRVGQGPEAHADGLTEYQRSHLDTCASCSARVSGMRNVASALRAAEPDVQPPSFEDLIAPALAAERAAPVAETAPHTPPLTAVGAARLVASLVMRQARLVPVSLWPLTAAGLAVLFVFVGQAPNPSVGAVFFGPGATLLTTGAALAVCSPKRDPRSEMLYAMRVSPAAVWLARLTLVMGAVLAASAAVSAASAAVLGAPQATAALIASWLGPAVLGVGVTVFGTVWRSPSVGAALGAGSWLMSVVGSRDAALLGSLPSRVRDTIGALWTTTPLSLLVAAMLLAAAAWLVSRPDRYLGEG
;
A
#
# COMPACT_ATOMS: atom_id res chain seq x y z
N MET A 1 31.39 -26.46 -3.75
CA MET A 1 30.28 -26.24 -2.80
C MET A 1 29.77 -24.83 -2.99
N PRO A 2 28.44 -24.59 -3.03
CA PRO A 2 27.91 -23.23 -3.05
C PRO A 2 28.26 -22.50 -1.75
N HIS A 3 28.60 -21.21 -1.85
CA HIS A 3 28.85 -20.37 -0.68
C HIS A 3 27.55 -20.05 0.07
N LEU A 4 27.65 -19.72 1.36
CA LEU A 4 26.54 -19.13 2.12
C LEU A 4 26.09 -17.81 1.47
N THR A 5 24.78 -17.59 1.48
CA THR A 5 24.17 -16.33 1.05
C THR A 5 24.51 -15.18 2.01
N GLU A 6 24.37 -13.93 1.56
CA GLU A 6 24.64 -12.75 2.39
C GLU A 6 23.81 -12.76 3.68
N GLU A 7 22.53 -13.13 3.56
CA GLU A 7 21.60 -13.16 4.68
C GLU A 7 22.00 -14.22 5.71
N GLU A 8 22.48 -15.39 5.26
CA GLU A 8 23.00 -16.44 6.12
C GLU A 8 24.29 -16.00 6.82
N ILE A 9 25.20 -15.29 6.14
CA ILE A 9 26.42 -14.73 6.73
C ILE A 9 26.07 -13.71 7.83
N LEU A 10 25.14 -12.79 7.55
CA LEU A 10 24.68 -11.79 8.51
C LEU A 10 24.01 -12.45 9.72
N ARG A 11 23.15 -13.44 9.51
CA ARG A 11 22.49 -14.17 10.60
C ARG A 11 23.50 -14.92 11.47
N THR A 12 24.46 -15.60 10.84
CA THR A 12 25.54 -16.35 11.51
C THR A 12 26.48 -15.43 12.31
N SER A 13 26.75 -14.23 11.82
CA SER A 13 27.60 -13.27 12.55
C SER A 13 26.98 -12.74 13.86
N ARG A 14 25.65 -12.80 13.99
CA ARG A 14 24.90 -12.32 15.17
C ARG A 14 24.73 -13.37 16.27
N VAL A 15 24.82 -14.66 15.94
CA VAL A 15 24.70 -15.75 16.91
C VAL A 15 25.83 -15.65 17.95
N GLY A 16 25.48 -15.62 19.23
CA GLY A 16 26.41 -15.54 20.36
C GLY A 16 26.77 -14.12 20.82
N GLN A 17 26.10 -13.06 20.34
CA GLN A 17 26.42 -11.67 20.69
C GLN A 17 25.42 -10.96 21.64
N GLY A 18 24.50 -11.69 22.30
CA GLY A 18 23.54 -11.15 23.27
C GLY A 18 23.79 -11.59 24.73
N PRO A 19 23.20 -10.90 25.73
CA PRO A 19 23.30 -11.28 27.15
C PRO A 19 22.63 -12.65 27.46
N GLU A 20 21.72 -13.11 26.60
CA GLU A 20 21.14 -14.46 26.60
C GLU A 20 21.72 -15.30 25.46
N ALA A 21 23.05 -15.37 25.34
CA ALA A 21 23.70 -16.19 24.33
C ALA A 21 23.45 -17.69 24.60
N HIS A 22 22.33 -18.22 24.14
CA HIS A 22 22.19 -19.66 23.91
C HIS A 22 23.21 -20.07 22.83
N ALA A 23 24.10 -21.00 23.20
CA ALA A 23 25.22 -21.44 22.38
C ALA A 23 24.83 -22.14 21.06
N ASP A 24 23.53 -22.40 20.82
CA ASP A 24 23.03 -23.28 19.77
C ASP A 24 22.24 -22.58 18.64
N GLY A 25 22.61 -21.35 18.27
CA GLY A 25 21.93 -20.63 17.18
C GLY A 25 22.35 -21.03 15.75
N LEU A 26 23.41 -21.81 15.58
CA LEU A 26 23.90 -22.25 14.26
C LEU A 26 23.38 -23.65 13.92
N THR A 27 22.86 -23.82 12.71
CA THR A 27 22.53 -25.16 12.22
C THR A 27 23.80 -25.99 12.03
N GLU A 28 23.67 -27.31 12.14
CA GLU A 28 24.81 -28.24 11.96
C GLU A 28 25.46 -28.10 10.58
N TYR A 29 24.64 -27.87 9.55
CA TYR A 29 25.10 -27.55 8.19
C TYR A 29 25.96 -26.28 8.14
N GLN A 30 25.55 -25.20 8.81
CA GLN A 30 26.31 -23.95 8.83
C GLN A 30 27.65 -24.11 9.53
N ARG A 31 27.69 -24.84 10.65
CA ARG A 31 28.94 -25.17 11.35
C ARG A 31 29.88 -25.95 10.44
N SER A 32 29.42 -27.07 9.90
CA SER A 32 30.21 -27.90 8.99
C SER A 32 30.72 -27.13 7.76
N HIS A 33 29.90 -26.23 7.21
CA HIS A 33 30.30 -25.39 6.07
C HIS A 33 31.38 -24.38 6.44
N LEU A 34 31.28 -23.71 7.61
CA LEU A 34 32.28 -22.74 8.05
C LEU A 34 33.63 -23.39 8.35
N ASP A 35 33.62 -24.65 8.79
CA ASP A 35 34.82 -25.45 9.01
C ASP A 35 35.53 -25.83 7.70
N THR A 36 34.79 -25.95 6.59
CA THR A 36 35.33 -26.34 5.29
C THR A 36 35.56 -25.18 4.32
N CYS A 37 34.87 -24.05 4.47
CA CYS A 37 34.93 -22.93 3.54
C CYS A 37 35.61 -21.69 4.14
N ALA A 38 36.92 -21.54 3.87
CA ALA A 38 37.73 -20.42 4.36
C ALA A 38 37.22 -19.01 3.95
N SER A 39 36.60 -18.91 2.76
CA SER A 39 36.00 -17.67 2.29
C SER A 39 34.82 -17.23 3.18
N CYS A 40 33.89 -18.14 3.46
CA CYS A 40 32.73 -17.85 4.29
C CYS A 40 33.13 -17.59 5.75
N SER A 41 34.11 -18.33 6.28
CA SER A 41 34.61 -18.10 7.64
C SER A 41 35.30 -16.73 7.80
N ALA A 42 36.11 -16.32 6.82
CA ALA A 42 36.74 -15.00 6.81
C ALA A 42 35.72 -13.84 6.75
N ARG A 43 34.61 -14.02 6.02
CA ARG A 43 33.54 -13.01 5.95
C ARG A 43 32.77 -12.89 7.27
N VAL A 44 32.44 -14.03 7.88
CA VAL A 44 31.76 -14.05 9.19
C VAL A 44 32.66 -13.44 10.28
N SER A 45 33.95 -13.76 10.30
CA SER A 45 34.90 -13.16 11.26
C SER A 45 35.10 -11.67 11.03
N GLY A 46 35.20 -11.22 9.77
CA GLY A 46 35.25 -9.80 9.42
C GLY A 46 34.05 -9.02 9.94
N MET A 47 32.84 -9.55 9.76
CA MET A 47 31.62 -8.93 10.27
C MET A 47 31.58 -8.88 11.80
N ARG A 48 32.03 -9.95 12.47
CA ARG A 48 32.15 -9.98 13.94
C ARG A 48 33.14 -8.95 14.46
N ASN A 49 34.27 -8.76 13.77
CA ASN A 49 35.29 -7.77 14.11
C ASN A 49 34.78 -6.33 13.97
N VAL A 50 34.02 -6.04 12.91
CA VAL A 50 33.37 -4.74 12.74
C VAL A 50 32.34 -4.51 13.86
N ALA A 51 31.51 -5.51 14.16
CA ALA A 51 30.52 -5.42 15.24
C ALA A 51 31.17 -5.26 16.62
N SER A 52 32.31 -5.88 16.89
CA SER A 52 33.06 -5.67 18.14
C SER A 52 33.71 -4.29 18.18
N ALA A 53 34.26 -3.81 17.06
CA ALA A 53 34.87 -2.47 16.99
C ALA A 53 33.83 -1.37 17.17
N LEU A 54 32.64 -1.51 16.57
CA LEU A 54 31.53 -0.58 16.77
C LEU A 54 31.09 -0.54 18.24
N ARG A 55 30.93 -1.70 18.89
CA ARG A 55 30.57 -1.74 20.32
C ARG A 55 31.66 -1.19 21.23
N ALA A 56 32.92 -1.43 20.93
CA ALA A 56 34.04 -0.87 21.69
C ALA A 56 34.17 0.65 21.51
N ALA A 57 33.76 1.17 20.36
CA ALA A 57 33.72 2.59 20.06
C ALA A 57 32.42 3.27 20.52
N GLU A 58 31.40 2.49 20.87
CA GLU A 58 30.13 3.00 21.39
C GLU A 58 30.38 3.52 22.80
N PRO A 59 30.25 4.83 23.04
CA PRO A 59 30.41 5.35 24.38
C PRO A 59 29.38 4.70 25.29
N ASP A 60 29.80 4.30 26.49
CA ASP A 60 28.93 3.75 27.53
C ASP A 60 28.05 4.88 28.09
N VAL A 61 27.13 5.34 27.25
CA VAL A 61 26.12 6.32 27.60
C VAL A 61 25.03 5.50 28.26
N GLN A 62 25.07 5.44 29.59
CA GLN A 62 23.96 4.91 30.35
C GLN A 62 22.73 5.78 30.00
N PRO A 63 21.76 5.25 29.23
CA PRO A 63 20.61 6.05 28.88
C PRO A 63 19.89 6.36 30.20
N PRO A 64 19.52 7.63 30.43
CA PRO A 64 18.78 7.98 31.63
C PRO A 64 17.55 7.08 31.73
N SER A 65 17.23 6.64 32.95
CA SER A 65 16.17 5.66 33.12
C SER A 65 14.85 6.24 32.60
N PHE A 66 13.93 5.36 32.21
CA PHE A 66 12.59 5.79 31.81
C PHE A 66 11.94 6.68 32.88
N GLU A 67 12.15 6.34 34.16
CA GLU A 67 11.74 7.13 35.30
C GLU A 67 12.38 8.53 35.27
N ASP A 68 13.69 8.67 35.04
CA ASP A 68 14.37 9.97 35.01
C ASP A 68 13.88 10.89 33.89
N LEU A 69 13.49 10.32 32.74
CA LEU A 69 13.01 11.10 31.60
C LEU A 69 11.52 11.41 31.67
N ILE A 70 10.70 10.43 32.09
CA ILE A 70 9.25 10.50 31.96
C ILE A 70 8.57 10.84 33.28
N ALA A 71 9.09 10.37 34.42
CA ALA A 71 8.46 10.62 35.71
C ALA A 71 8.40 12.12 36.07
N PRO A 72 9.42 12.96 35.79
CA PRO A 72 9.32 14.40 35.99
C PRO A 72 8.27 15.06 35.09
N ALA A 73 8.14 14.61 33.83
CA ALA A 73 7.15 15.12 32.90
C ALA A 73 5.72 14.74 33.32
N LEU A 74 5.51 13.49 33.74
CA LEU A 74 4.23 13.01 34.27
C LEU A 74 3.90 13.64 35.64
N ALA A 75 4.89 13.86 36.49
CA ALA A 75 4.71 14.53 37.78
C ALA A 75 4.35 16.01 37.56
N ALA A 76 4.98 16.69 36.61
CA ALA A 76 4.60 18.05 36.22
C ALA A 76 3.18 18.10 35.62
N GLU A 77 2.77 17.10 34.84
CA GLU A 77 1.42 16.99 34.28
C GLU A 77 0.37 16.70 35.38
N ARG A 78 0.70 15.90 36.40
CA ARG A 78 -0.18 15.63 37.56
C ARG A 78 -0.21 16.76 38.60
N ALA A 79 0.89 17.49 38.77
CA ALA A 79 1.02 18.58 39.72
C ALA A 79 0.55 19.92 39.15
N ALA A 80 0.42 20.02 37.82
CA ALA A 80 -0.36 21.09 37.22
C ALA A 80 -1.76 21.05 37.84
N PRO A 81 -2.26 22.17 38.41
CA PRO A 81 -3.59 22.19 38.97
C PRO A 81 -4.55 21.74 37.87
N VAL A 82 -5.28 20.66 38.13
CA VAL A 82 -6.43 20.26 37.34
C VAL A 82 -7.48 21.34 37.56
N ALA A 83 -7.28 22.50 36.92
CA ALA A 83 -8.41 23.26 36.47
C ALA A 83 -9.19 22.26 35.62
N GLU A 84 -10.40 21.96 36.05
CA GLU A 84 -11.39 21.16 35.36
C GLU A 84 -11.83 21.87 34.05
N THR A 85 -10.90 22.45 33.30
CA THR A 85 -11.02 22.66 31.88
C THR A 85 -10.94 21.28 31.24
N ALA A 86 -12.09 20.61 31.19
CA ALA A 86 -12.37 19.59 30.17
C ALA A 86 -11.68 20.04 28.88
N PRO A 87 -10.86 19.19 28.21
CA PRO A 87 -10.03 19.62 27.10
C PRO A 87 -10.88 20.46 26.14
N HIS A 88 -10.71 21.77 26.21
CA HIS A 88 -11.31 22.69 25.28
C HIS A 88 -10.48 22.54 24.01
N THR A 89 -10.65 21.41 23.32
CA THR A 89 -10.41 21.37 21.89
C THR A 89 -11.34 22.43 21.32
N PRO A 90 -10.83 23.59 20.87
CA PRO A 90 -11.68 24.59 20.27
C PRO A 90 -12.46 23.89 19.15
N PRO A 91 -13.78 24.11 19.05
CA PRO A 91 -14.57 23.49 18.01
C PRO A 91 -13.91 23.83 16.68
N LEU A 92 -13.43 22.81 15.98
CA LEU A 92 -12.81 22.99 14.68
C LEU A 92 -13.89 23.54 13.77
N THR A 93 -13.73 24.79 13.37
CA THR A 93 -14.56 25.36 12.31
C THR A 93 -14.41 24.49 11.06
N ALA A 94 -15.44 24.41 10.22
CA ALA A 94 -15.36 23.66 8.97
C ALA A 94 -14.14 24.07 8.12
N VAL A 95 -13.78 25.36 8.16
CA VAL A 95 -12.58 25.92 7.52
C VAL A 95 -11.29 25.42 8.17
N GLY A 96 -11.23 25.38 9.51
CA GLY A 96 -10.10 24.82 10.24
C GLY A 96 -9.89 23.34 9.96
N ALA A 97 -10.97 22.56 9.95
CA ALA A 97 -10.95 21.14 9.58
C ALA A 97 -10.49 20.95 8.12
N ALA A 98 -11.02 21.73 7.18
CA ALA A 98 -10.63 21.66 5.77
C ALA A 98 -9.15 22.00 5.56
N ARG A 99 -8.63 23.04 6.24
CA ARG A 99 -7.20 23.38 6.21
C ARG A 99 -6.34 22.27 6.79
N LEU A 100 -6.77 21.66 7.88
CA LEU A 100 -6.05 20.54 8.50
C LEU A 100 -6.00 19.34 7.56
N VAL A 101 -7.15 18.94 6.98
CA VAL A 101 -7.23 17.88 5.96
C VAL A 101 -6.35 18.21 4.76
N ALA A 102 -6.43 19.43 4.22
CA ALA A 102 -5.61 19.86 3.10
C ALA A 102 -4.11 19.80 3.43
N SER A 103 -3.71 20.25 4.62
CA SER A 103 -2.31 20.20 5.06
C SER A 103 -1.80 18.77 5.20
N LEU A 104 -2.64 17.86 5.70
CA LEU A 104 -2.34 16.44 5.83
C LEU A 104 -2.20 15.80 4.45
N VAL A 105 -3.15 16.04 3.56
CA VAL A 105 -3.14 15.58 2.17
C VAL A 105 -1.90 16.08 1.43
N MET A 106 -1.54 17.36 1.55
CA MET A 106 -0.34 17.93 0.92
C MET A 106 0.96 17.34 1.47
N ARG A 107 1.02 17.04 2.77
CA ARG A 107 2.17 16.32 3.36
C ARG A 107 2.24 14.89 2.85
N GLN A 108 1.10 14.18 2.76
CA GLN A 108 1.04 12.83 2.20
C GLN A 108 1.44 12.80 0.72
N ALA A 109 1.10 13.83 -0.06
CA ALA A 109 1.50 13.96 -1.47
C ALA A 109 3.02 13.85 -1.65
N ARG A 110 3.78 14.51 -0.77
CA ARG A 110 5.26 14.47 -0.78
C ARG A 110 5.84 13.11 -0.40
N LEU A 111 5.03 12.26 0.25
CA LEU A 111 5.41 10.92 0.68
C LEU A 111 4.98 9.83 -0.30
N VAL A 112 4.17 10.16 -1.32
CA VAL A 112 3.85 9.20 -2.39
C VAL A 112 5.12 8.91 -3.19
N PRO A 113 5.43 7.63 -3.51
CA PRO A 113 6.58 7.29 -4.34
C PRO A 113 6.55 8.08 -5.64
N VAL A 114 7.60 8.86 -5.90
CA VAL A 114 7.67 9.73 -7.09
C VAL A 114 7.54 8.91 -8.37
N SER A 115 7.98 7.64 -8.37
CA SER A 115 7.87 6.71 -9.48
C SER A 115 6.44 6.32 -9.86
N LEU A 116 5.45 6.51 -8.97
CA LEU A 116 4.05 6.19 -9.25
C LEU A 116 3.46 7.12 -10.32
N TRP A 117 3.83 8.40 -10.29
CA TRP A 117 3.33 9.40 -11.23
C TRP A 117 3.74 9.14 -12.69
N PRO A 118 5.03 8.95 -13.04
CA PRO A 118 5.42 8.66 -14.41
C PRO A 118 4.88 7.32 -14.89
N LEU A 119 4.77 6.31 -14.02
CA LEU A 119 4.19 5.01 -14.38
C LEU A 119 2.69 5.16 -14.75
N THR A 120 1.93 5.89 -13.93
CA THR A 120 0.51 6.16 -14.18
C THR A 120 0.34 7.00 -15.45
N ALA A 121 1.14 8.04 -15.62
CA ALA A 121 1.10 8.90 -16.81
C ALA A 121 1.45 8.12 -18.09
N ALA A 122 2.49 7.27 -18.05
CA ALA A 122 2.87 6.41 -19.17
C ALA A 122 1.76 5.42 -19.51
N GLY A 123 1.16 4.76 -18.51
CA GLY A 123 0.04 3.85 -18.71
C GLY A 123 -1.17 4.55 -19.36
N LEU A 124 -1.53 5.73 -18.86
CA LEU A 124 -2.60 6.55 -19.42
C LEU A 124 -2.30 7.04 -20.84
N ALA A 125 -1.05 7.41 -21.14
CA ALA A 125 -0.62 7.79 -22.47
C ALA A 125 -0.72 6.61 -23.45
N VAL A 126 -0.33 5.40 -23.03
CA VAL A 126 -0.51 4.18 -23.84
C VAL A 126 -1.98 3.94 -24.14
N LEU A 127 -2.87 4.06 -23.15
CA LEU A 127 -4.31 3.91 -23.37
C LEU A 127 -4.86 4.97 -24.33
N PHE A 128 -4.43 6.22 -24.18
CA PHE A 128 -4.83 7.31 -25.07
C PHE A 128 -4.42 7.05 -26.53
N VAL A 129 -3.14 6.69 -26.74
CA VAL A 129 -2.61 6.38 -28.09
C VAL A 129 -3.32 5.17 -28.68
N PHE A 130 -3.56 4.13 -27.87
CA PHE A 130 -4.24 2.92 -28.33
C PHE A 130 -5.66 3.21 -28.80
N VAL A 131 -6.41 4.05 -28.06
CA VAL A 131 -7.74 4.49 -28.49
C VAL A 131 -7.68 5.30 -29.79
N GLY A 132 -6.69 6.19 -29.94
CA GLY A 132 -6.51 7.01 -31.14
C GLY A 132 -6.09 6.23 -32.39
N GLN A 133 -5.41 5.09 -32.23
CA GLN A 133 -4.98 4.23 -33.35
C GLN A 133 -5.90 3.04 -33.61
N ALA A 134 -6.92 2.81 -32.78
CA ALA A 134 -7.83 1.70 -32.95
C ALA A 134 -8.59 1.84 -34.29
N PRO A 135 -8.60 0.79 -35.16
CA PRO A 135 -9.31 0.84 -36.44
C PRO A 135 -10.81 1.06 -36.30
N ASN A 136 -11.36 0.66 -35.16
CA ASN A 136 -12.76 0.82 -34.80
C ASN A 136 -12.87 1.44 -33.38
N PRO A 137 -13.76 2.43 -33.17
CA PRO A 137 -13.95 3.07 -31.87
C PRO A 137 -14.45 2.10 -30.79
N SER A 138 -15.14 1.03 -31.19
CA SER A 138 -15.55 -0.06 -30.29
C SER A 138 -14.34 -0.77 -29.69
N VAL A 139 -13.33 -1.11 -30.51
CA VAL A 139 -12.12 -1.83 -30.08
C VAL A 139 -11.33 -1.01 -29.05
N GLY A 140 -11.19 0.30 -29.27
CA GLY A 140 -10.54 1.18 -28.30
C GLY A 140 -11.23 1.14 -26.92
N ALA A 141 -12.57 1.15 -26.90
CA ALA A 141 -13.34 1.08 -25.66
C ALA A 141 -13.19 -0.27 -24.92
N VAL A 142 -13.04 -1.39 -25.66
CA VAL A 142 -12.85 -2.74 -25.08
C VAL A 142 -11.58 -2.81 -24.22
N PHE A 143 -10.49 -2.19 -24.66
CA PHE A 143 -9.20 -2.24 -23.94
C PHE A 143 -9.04 -1.11 -22.94
N PHE A 144 -9.67 0.04 -23.19
CA PHE A 144 -9.60 1.19 -22.30
C PHE A 144 -10.17 0.88 -20.91
N GLY A 145 -11.33 0.22 -20.86
CA GLY A 145 -12.02 -0.14 -19.61
C GLY A 145 -11.12 -0.95 -18.65
N PRO A 146 -10.67 -2.15 -19.07
CA PRO A 146 -9.76 -2.98 -18.30
C PRO A 146 -8.39 -2.34 -18.05
N GLY A 147 -7.87 -1.56 -19.00
CA GLY A 147 -6.60 -0.85 -18.86
C GLY A 147 -6.63 0.20 -17.74
N ALA A 148 -7.65 1.06 -17.73
CA ALA A 148 -7.86 2.03 -16.67
C ALA A 148 -8.13 1.35 -15.32
N THR A 149 -8.89 0.24 -15.32
CA THR A 149 -9.10 -0.60 -14.12
C THR A 149 -7.79 -1.13 -13.56
N LEU A 150 -6.88 -1.62 -14.42
CA LEU A 150 -5.58 -2.14 -14.02
C LEU A 150 -4.69 -1.05 -13.40
N LEU A 151 -4.64 0.13 -14.03
CA LEU A 151 -3.86 1.26 -13.51
C LEU A 151 -4.38 1.70 -12.13
N THR A 152 -5.70 1.76 -11.99
CA THR A 152 -6.37 2.21 -10.77
C THR A 152 -6.18 1.20 -9.62
N THR A 153 -6.34 -0.09 -9.89
CA THR A 153 -6.07 -1.16 -8.90
C THR A 153 -4.59 -1.29 -8.56
N GLY A 154 -3.70 -1.15 -9.55
CA GLY A 154 -2.25 -1.13 -9.36
C GLY A 154 -1.78 0.05 -8.50
N ALA A 155 -2.36 1.24 -8.71
CA ALA A 155 -2.08 2.41 -7.88
C ALA A 155 -2.52 2.19 -6.42
N ALA A 156 -3.70 1.61 -6.19
CA ALA A 156 -4.17 1.26 -4.85
C ALA A 156 -3.22 0.27 -4.15
N LEU A 157 -2.77 -0.76 -4.88
CA LEU A 157 -1.79 -1.73 -4.38
C LEU A 157 -0.45 -1.07 -4.03
N ALA A 158 0.03 -0.15 -4.87
CA ALA A 158 1.27 0.57 -4.63
C ALA A 158 1.20 1.45 -3.37
N VAL A 159 0.03 2.00 -3.06
CA VAL A 159 -0.22 2.80 -1.85
C VAL A 159 -0.34 1.93 -0.59
N CYS A 160 -0.91 0.73 -0.70
CA CYS A 160 -1.19 -0.14 0.44
C CYS A 160 -0.05 -1.10 0.80
N SER A 161 1.09 -1.07 0.13
CA SER A 161 2.21 -2.01 0.38
C SER A 161 3.00 -1.65 1.65
N PRO A 162 2.94 -2.46 2.73
CA PRO A 162 3.58 -2.20 4.01
C PRO A 162 5.11 -2.20 3.93
N LYS A 163 5.70 -3.00 3.03
CA LYS A 163 7.15 -3.16 2.91
C LYS A 163 7.90 -1.88 2.51
N ARG A 164 7.18 -0.81 2.13
CA ARG A 164 7.76 0.48 1.76
C ARG A 164 7.54 1.58 2.78
N ASP A 165 6.91 1.28 3.94
CA ASP A 165 6.69 2.29 4.96
C ASP A 165 7.52 2.00 6.23
N PRO A 166 8.82 2.35 6.26
CA PRO A 166 9.64 2.29 7.48
C PRO A 166 9.10 3.20 8.61
N ARG A 167 7.99 3.91 8.38
CA ARG A 167 7.34 4.84 9.30
C ARG A 167 6.14 4.24 10.01
N SER A 168 5.81 2.96 9.78
CA SER A 168 4.75 2.28 10.53
C SER A 168 4.98 2.35 12.04
N GLU A 169 6.23 2.29 12.50
CA GLU A 169 6.59 2.43 13.91
C GLU A 169 6.41 3.87 14.42
N MET A 170 6.81 4.89 13.64
CA MET A 170 6.58 6.30 14.00
C MET A 170 5.10 6.68 13.99
N LEU A 171 4.27 6.02 13.17
CA LEU A 171 2.83 6.27 13.10
C LEU A 171 2.12 5.94 14.42
N TYR A 172 2.64 4.99 15.20
CA TYR A 172 2.10 4.69 16.54
C TYR A 172 2.48 5.74 17.59
N ALA A 173 3.54 6.53 17.36
CA ALA A 173 3.95 7.63 18.24
C ALA A 173 3.25 8.97 17.89
N MET A 174 2.56 9.06 16.75
CA MET A 174 1.92 10.30 16.31
C MET A 174 0.50 10.43 16.88
N ARG A 175 0.09 11.68 17.18
CA ARG A 175 -1.28 12.02 17.62
C ARG A 175 -2.36 11.82 16.54
N VAL A 176 -1.98 11.46 15.31
CA VAL A 176 -2.92 11.27 14.19
C VAL A 176 -3.16 9.78 14.01
N SER A 177 -4.43 9.36 13.93
CA SER A 177 -4.75 7.94 13.77
C SER A 177 -4.14 7.37 12.48
N PRO A 178 -3.57 6.14 12.52
CA PRO A 178 -3.01 5.49 11.33
C PRO A 178 -4.03 5.38 10.19
N ALA A 179 -5.31 5.14 10.53
CA ALA A 179 -6.41 5.08 9.57
C ALA A 179 -6.63 6.41 8.84
N ALA A 180 -6.51 7.55 9.52
CA ALA A 180 -6.66 8.86 8.87
C ALA A 180 -5.53 9.15 7.88
N VAL A 181 -4.29 8.81 8.25
CA VAL A 181 -3.12 8.95 7.37
C VAL A 181 -3.27 8.06 6.14
N TRP A 182 -3.64 6.80 6.35
CA TRP A 182 -3.86 5.82 5.29
C TRP A 182 -5.00 6.25 4.34
N LEU A 183 -6.15 6.65 4.88
CA LEU A 183 -7.29 7.15 4.08
C LEU A 183 -6.92 8.39 3.28
N ALA A 184 -6.17 9.34 3.86
CA ALA A 184 -5.76 10.54 3.15
C ALA A 184 -4.83 10.21 1.97
N ARG A 185 -3.89 9.29 2.17
CA ARG A 185 -2.97 8.83 1.11
C ARG A 185 -3.72 8.10 0.00
N LEU A 186 -4.61 7.17 0.37
CA LEU A 186 -5.45 6.44 -0.57
C LEU A 186 -6.34 7.40 -1.36
N THR A 187 -7.04 8.31 -0.69
CA THR A 187 -7.93 9.29 -1.34
C THR A 187 -7.17 10.21 -2.28
N LEU A 188 -5.97 10.67 -1.91
CA LEU A 188 -5.14 11.50 -2.78
C LEU A 188 -4.73 10.76 -4.06
N VAL A 189 -4.18 9.56 -3.92
CA VAL A 189 -3.66 8.81 -5.09
C VAL A 189 -4.81 8.34 -5.96
N MET A 190 -5.86 7.77 -5.35
CA MET A 190 -7.03 7.33 -6.11
C MET A 190 -7.74 8.51 -6.76
N GLY A 191 -7.95 9.61 -6.05
CA GLY A 191 -8.55 10.82 -6.62
C GLY A 191 -7.76 11.34 -7.82
N ALA A 192 -6.44 11.40 -7.74
CA ALA A 192 -5.58 11.82 -8.85
C ALA A 192 -5.66 10.86 -10.04
N VAL A 193 -5.58 9.54 -9.80
CA VAL A 193 -5.64 8.52 -10.86
C VAL A 193 -7.02 8.49 -11.54
N LEU A 194 -8.11 8.59 -10.76
CA LEU A 194 -9.48 8.65 -11.27
C LEU A 194 -9.70 9.93 -12.09
N ALA A 195 -9.25 11.08 -11.60
CA ALA A 195 -9.35 12.35 -12.32
C ALA A 195 -8.55 12.33 -13.63
N ALA A 196 -7.32 11.80 -13.60
CA ALA A 196 -6.49 11.66 -14.80
C ALA A 196 -7.11 10.68 -15.81
N SER A 197 -7.65 9.55 -15.35
CA SER A 197 -8.36 8.59 -16.21
C SER A 197 -9.62 9.19 -16.84
N ALA A 198 -10.37 10.00 -16.09
CA ALA A 198 -11.53 10.73 -16.62
C ALA A 198 -11.10 11.80 -17.63
N ALA A 199 -10.03 12.54 -17.37
CA ALA A 199 -9.48 13.53 -18.31
C ALA A 199 -9.03 12.87 -19.62
N VAL A 200 -8.36 11.72 -19.54
CA VAL A 200 -7.96 10.95 -20.72
C VAL A 200 -9.18 10.38 -21.46
N SER A 201 -10.20 9.91 -20.74
CA SER A 201 -11.46 9.47 -21.35
C SER A 201 -12.11 10.60 -22.17
N ALA A 202 -12.15 11.82 -21.62
CA ALA A 202 -12.68 13.00 -22.28
C ALA A 202 -11.82 13.43 -23.49
N ALA A 203 -10.49 13.42 -23.34
CA ALA A 203 -9.56 13.73 -24.42
C ALA A 203 -9.69 12.73 -25.57
N SER A 204 -9.77 11.43 -25.28
CA SER A 204 -9.99 10.38 -26.29
C SER A 204 -11.31 10.58 -27.03
N ALA A 205 -12.41 10.87 -26.32
CA ALA A 205 -13.70 11.14 -26.93
C ALA A 205 -13.68 12.39 -27.83
N ALA A 206 -12.95 13.44 -27.42
CA ALA A 206 -12.80 14.66 -28.21
C ALA A 206 -12.01 14.42 -29.51
N VAL A 207 -10.90 13.67 -29.46
CA VAL A 207 -10.11 13.31 -30.65
C VAL A 207 -10.91 12.47 -31.64
N LEU A 208 -11.79 11.60 -31.15
CA LEU A 208 -12.68 10.79 -31.98
C LEU A 208 -13.88 11.58 -32.53
N GLY A 209 -14.05 12.86 -32.18
CA GLY A 209 -15.20 13.67 -32.58
C GLY A 209 -16.53 13.19 -32.00
N ALA A 210 -16.51 12.42 -30.92
CA ALA A 210 -17.68 11.78 -30.32
C ALA A 210 -17.78 12.10 -28.82
N PRO A 211 -18.13 13.35 -28.43
CA PRO A 211 -18.15 13.77 -27.02
C PRO A 211 -19.09 12.93 -26.15
N GLN A 212 -20.18 12.38 -26.72
CA GLN A 212 -21.10 11.44 -26.08
C GLN A 212 -20.41 10.14 -25.63
N ALA A 213 -19.28 9.77 -26.24
CA ALA A 213 -18.49 8.60 -25.85
C ALA A 213 -17.77 8.78 -24.50
N THR A 214 -17.62 10.01 -24.00
CA THR A 214 -16.93 10.29 -22.73
C THR A 214 -17.60 9.54 -21.57
N ALA A 215 -18.93 9.64 -21.46
CA ALA A 215 -19.68 8.97 -20.40
C ALA A 215 -19.60 7.44 -20.53
N ALA A 216 -19.63 6.91 -21.75
CA ALA A 216 -19.48 5.49 -22.00
C ALA A 216 -18.08 4.97 -21.63
N LEU A 217 -17.02 5.72 -21.97
CA LEU A 217 -15.65 5.40 -21.59
C LEU A 217 -15.49 5.42 -20.06
N ILE A 218 -15.99 6.44 -19.37
CA ILE A 218 -15.95 6.50 -17.90
C ILE A 218 -16.73 5.33 -17.28
N ALA A 219 -17.95 5.06 -17.77
CA ALA A 219 -18.78 3.97 -17.28
C ALA A 219 -18.13 2.59 -17.50
N SER A 220 -17.26 2.43 -18.51
CA SER A 220 -16.57 1.17 -18.82
C SER A 220 -15.52 0.77 -17.80
N TRP A 221 -14.93 1.72 -17.06
CA TRP A 221 -13.89 1.42 -16.07
C TRP A 221 -14.26 1.83 -14.64
N LEU A 222 -15.16 2.79 -14.42
CA LEU A 222 -15.40 3.34 -13.08
C LEU A 222 -15.88 2.27 -12.08
N GLY A 223 -16.94 1.55 -12.41
CA GLY A 223 -17.46 0.44 -11.59
C GLY A 223 -16.41 -0.64 -11.31
N PRO A 224 -15.81 -1.24 -12.35
CA PRO A 224 -14.76 -2.24 -12.18
C PRO A 224 -13.55 -1.74 -11.37
N ALA A 225 -13.12 -0.50 -11.58
CA ALA A 225 -11.99 0.10 -10.90
C ALA A 225 -12.29 0.33 -9.41
N VAL A 226 -13.45 0.90 -9.08
CA VAL A 226 -13.83 1.16 -7.67
C VAL A 226 -14.01 -0.15 -6.91
N LEU A 227 -14.69 -1.14 -7.50
CA LEU A 227 -14.84 -2.47 -6.91
C LEU A 227 -13.49 -3.17 -6.76
N GLY A 228 -12.67 -3.16 -7.81
CA GLY A 228 -11.34 -3.76 -7.80
C GLY A 228 -10.42 -3.12 -6.77
N VAL A 229 -10.48 -1.80 -6.59
CA VAL A 229 -9.75 -1.09 -5.54
C VAL A 229 -10.21 -1.55 -4.17
N GLY A 230 -11.52 -1.60 -3.91
CA GLY A 230 -12.06 -2.07 -2.63
C GLY A 230 -11.59 -3.49 -2.29
N VAL A 231 -11.68 -4.41 -3.25
CA VAL A 231 -11.24 -5.81 -3.10
C VAL A 231 -9.72 -5.92 -2.90
N THR A 232 -8.93 -5.20 -3.70
CA THR A 232 -7.46 -5.16 -3.58
C THR A 232 -7.05 -4.63 -2.22
N VAL A 233 -7.56 -3.46 -1.84
CA VAL A 233 -7.27 -2.78 -0.58
C VAL A 233 -7.64 -3.66 0.61
N PHE A 234 -8.85 -4.21 0.62
CA PHE A 234 -9.29 -5.11 1.66
C PHE A 234 -8.35 -6.32 1.80
N GLY A 235 -8.00 -6.98 0.68
CA GLY A 235 -7.05 -8.10 0.69
C GLY A 235 -5.67 -7.73 1.21
N THR A 236 -5.16 -6.54 0.82
CA THR A 236 -3.85 -6.06 1.28
C THR A 236 -3.80 -5.87 2.79
N VAL A 237 -4.85 -5.28 3.36
CA VAL A 237 -4.93 -4.95 4.79
C VAL A 237 -5.29 -6.18 5.63
N TRP A 238 -6.18 -7.03 5.13
CA TRP A 238 -6.69 -8.18 5.88
C TRP A 238 -5.66 -9.29 6.05
N ARG A 239 -4.86 -9.59 5.01
CA ARG A 239 -3.92 -10.72 5.04
C ARG A 239 -2.50 -10.31 4.68
N SER A 240 -2.30 -9.82 3.46
CA SER A 240 -0.97 -9.44 2.97
C SER A 240 -1.05 -8.72 1.61
N PRO A 241 0.00 -7.99 1.20
CA PRO A 241 0.08 -7.38 -0.12
C PRO A 241 -0.11 -8.37 -1.28
N SER A 242 0.42 -9.59 -1.13
CA SER A 242 0.31 -10.63 -2.14
C SER A 242 -1.14 -11.09 -2.33
N VAL A 243 -1.91 -11.18 -1.24
CA VAL A 243 -3.35 -11.49 -1.32
C VAL A 243 -4.11 -10.35 -1.98
N GLY A 244 -3.85 -9.10 -1.59
CA GLY A 244 -4.44 -7.95 -2.27
C GLY A 244 -4.11 -7.91 -3.76
N ALA A 245 -2.86 -8.19 -4.14
CA ALA A 245 -2.45 -8.28 -5.54
C ALA A 245 -3.18 -9.39 -6.31
N ALA A 246 -3.32 -10.58 -5.71
CA ALA A 246 -4.05 -11.70 -6.31
C ALA A 246 -5.53 -11.37 -6.48
N LEU A 247 -6.16 -10.77 -5.47
CA LEU A 247 -7.56 -10.34 -5.55
C LEU A 247 -7.76 -9.21 -6.56
N GLY A 248 -6.83 -8.27 -6.64
CA GLY A 248 -6.84 -7.20 -7.65
C GLY A 248 -6.69 -7.72 -9.07
N ALA A 249 -5.75 -8.64 -9.30
CA ALA A 249 -5.57 -9.32 -10.57
C ALA A 249 -6.82 -10.15 -10.95
N GLY A 250 -7.41 -10.86 -9.98
CA GLY A 250 -8.69 -11.56 -10.17
C GLY A 250 -9.82 -10.61 -10.54
N SER A 251 -9.96 -9.49 -9.84
CA SER A 251 -10.97 -8.47 -10.15
C SER A 251 -10.75 -7.83 -11.53
N TRP A 252 -9.50 -7.64 -11.93
CA TRP A 252 -9.15 -7.15 -13.27
C TRP A 252 -9.52 -8.18 -14.34
N LEU A 253 -9.20 -9.46 -14.16
CA LEU A 253 -9.61 -10.54 -15.06
C LEU A 253 -11.14 -10.60 -15.20
N MET A 254 -11.86 -10.46 -14.09
CA MET A 254 -13.33 -10.41 -14.11
C MET A 254 -13.86 -9.18 -14.88
N SER A 255 -13.19 -8.04 -14.79
CA SER A 255 -13.51 -6.85 -15.61
C SER A 255 -13.31 -7.13 -17.11
N VAL A 256 -12.21 -7.78 -17.48
CA VAL A 256 -11.94 -8.18 -18.87
C VAL A 256 -13.05 -9.13 -19.37
N VAL A 257 -13.39 -10.15 -18.58
CA VAL A 257 -14.42 -11.15 -18.92
C VAL A 257 -15.83 -10.55 -18.98
N GLY A 258 -16.14 -9.61 -18.09
CA GLY A 258 -17.43 -8.93 -18.01
C GLY A 258 -17.63 -7.85 -19.08
N SER A 259 -16.57 -7.48 -19.80
CA SER A 259 -16.70 -6.56 -20.93
C SER A 259 -17.54 -7.20 -22.04
N ARG A 260 -18.53 -6.47 -22.55
CA ARG A 260 -19.56 -7.00 -23.48
C ARG A 260 -18.95 -7.59 -24.77
N ASP A 261 -17.74 -7.17 -25.13
CA ASP A 261 -17.02 -7.58 -26.33
C ASP A 261 -15.91 -8.61 -26.06
N ALA A 262 -15.88 -9.23 -24.87
CA ALA A 262 -14.91 -10.27 -24.47
C ALA A 262 -15.05 -11.60 -25.24
N ALA A 263 -15.79 -11.63 -26.35
CA ALA A 263 -15.96 -12.80 -27.20
C ALA A 263 -14.64 -13.42 -27.68
N LEU A 264 -13.55 -12.63 -27.66
CA LEU A 264 -12.19 -13.06 -28.01
C LEU A 264 -11.53 -14.02 -27.01
N LEU A 265 -12.02 -14.14 -25.76
CA LEU A 265 -11.36 -14.90 -24.68
C LEU A 265 -11.98 -16.29 -24.41
N GLY A 266 -13.01 -16.68 -25.16
CA GLY A 266 -13.61 -18.00 -25.09
C GLY A 266 -15.09 -18.00 -24.64
N SER A 267 -15.74 -19.14 -24.85
CA SER A 267 -17.17 -19.33 -24.60
C SER A 267 -17.45 -19.65 -23.13
N LEU A 268 -17.42 -18.63 -22.27
CA LEU A 268 -18.13 -18.74 -20.99
C LEU A 268 -19.65 -18.85 -21.25
N PRO A 269 -20.39 -19.64 -20.46
CA PRO A 269 -21.85 -19.68 -20.54
C PRO A 269 -22.43 -18.26 -20.39
N SER A 270 -23.39 -17.90 -21.25
CA SER A 270 -23.99 -16.55 -21.27
C SER A 270 -24.47 -16.09 -19.90
N ARG A 271 -25.14 -16.97 -19.15
CA ARG A 271 -25.60 -16.67 -17.78
C ARG A 271 -24.48 -16.22 -16.83
N VAL A 272 -23.31 -16.88 -16.89
CA VAL A 272 -22.17 -16.54 -16.04
C VAL A 272 -21.62 -15.17 -16.44
N ARG A 273 -21.47 -14.92 -17.74
CA ARG A 273 -21.03 -13.63 -18.27
C ARG A 273 -21.97 -12.50 -17.88
N ASP A 274 -23.29 -12.73 -17.96
CA ASP A 274 -24.30 -11.73 -17.61
C ASP A 274 -24.26 -11.39 -16.12
N THR A 275 -24.10 -12.41 -15.25
CA THR A 275 -23.95 -12.17 -13.80
C THR A 275 -22.66 -11.42 -13.46
N ILE A 276 -21.54 -11.75 -14.09
CA ILE A 276 -20.26 -11.05 -13.89
C ILE A 276 -20.38 -9.60 -14.40
N GLY A 277 -20.94 -9.42 -15.60
CA GLY A 277 -21.19 -8.09 -16.18
C GLY A 277 -22.11 -7.25 -15.31
N ALA A 278 -23.18 -7.82 -14.75
CA ALA A 278 -24.07 -7.10 -13.83
C ALA A 278 -23.37 -6.65 -12.55
N LEU A 279 -22.46 -7.46 -12.01
CA LEU A 279 -21.74 -7.14 -10.77
C LEU A 279 -20.57 -6.17 -11.00
N TRP A 280 -19.90 -6.25 -12.16
CA TRP A 280 -18.77 -5.38 -12.52
C TRP A 280 -19.18 -4.10 -13.24
N THR A 281 -20.42 -3.96 -13.68
CA THR A 281 -20.91 -2.67 -14.19
C THR A 281 -21.06 -1.66 -13.05
N THR A 282 -21.03 -0.38 -13.40
CA THR A 282 -21.25 0.72 -12.45
C THR A 282 -22.71 0.71 -11.98
N THR A 283 -22.99 -0.05 -10.93
CA THR A 283 -24.31 -0.17 -10.31
C THR A 283 -24.26 0.36 -8.87
N PRO A 284 -25.38 0.82 -8.30
CA PRO A 284 -25.42 1.23 -6.89
C PRO A 284 -24.94 0.11 -5.95
N LEU A 285 -25.21 -1.15 -6.31
CA LEU A 285 -24.78 -2.31 -5.56
C LEU A 285 -23.25 -2.49 -5.58
N SER A 286 -22.61 -2.38 -6.74
CA SER A 286 -21.15 -2.53 -6.83
C SER A 286 -20.41 -1.41 -6.07
N LEU A 287 -20.96 -0.19 -6.10
CA LEU A 287 -20.48 0.93 -5.29
C LEU A 287 -20.68 0.69 -3.78
N LEU A 288 -21.82 0.15 -3.37
CA LEU A 288 -22.10 -0.18 -1.97
C LEU A 288 -21.15 -1.28 -1.46
N VAL A 289 -20.91 -2.33 -2.25
CA VAL A 289 -19.93 -3.38 -1.93
C VAL A 289 -18.53 -2.81 -1.81
N ALA A 290 -18.10 -1.97 -2.77
CA ALA A 290 -16.80 -1.31 -2.71
C ALA A 290 -16.66 -0.42 -1.46
N ALA A 291 -17.70 0.35 -1.12
CA ALA A 291 -17.72 1.18 0.08
C ALA A 291 -17.63 0.35 1.37
N MET A 292 -18.36 -0.77 1.46
CA MET A 292 -18.26 -1.69 2.59
C MET A 292 -16.87 -2.30 2.72
N LEU A 293 -16.23 -2.69 1.62
CA LEU A 293 -14.87 -3.23 1.62
C LEU A 293 -13.84 -2.18 2.07
N LEU A 294 -13.97 -0.94 1.58
CA LEU A 294 -13.10 0.17 2.00
C LEU A 294 -13.31 0.54 3.47
N ALA A 295 -14.56 0.54 3.95
CA ALA A 295 -14.87 0.76 5.36
C ALA A 295 -14.30 -0.37 6.25
N ALA A 296 -14.44 -1.62 5.82
CA ALA A 296 -13.85 -2.76 6.51
C ALA A 296 -12.32 -2.69 6.54
N ALA A 297 -11.68 -2.27 5.44
CA ALA A 297 -10.24 -2.03 5.40
C ALA A 297 -9.81 -0.90 6.34
N ALA A 298 -10.51 0.24 6.34
CA ALA A 298 -10.24 1.35 7.25
C ALA A 298 -10.37 0.92 8.72
N TRP A 299 -11.39 0.13 9.03
CA TRP A 299 -11.60 -0.44 10.36
C TRP A 299 -10.47 -1.41 10.74
N LEU A 300 -10.01 -2.27 9.83
CA LEU A 300 -8.88 -3.16 10.09
C LEU A 300 -7.58 -2.37 10.36
N VAL A 301 -7.30 -1.30 9.61
CA VAL A 301 -6.15 -0.42 9.85
C VAL A 301 -6.24 0.28 11.22
N SER A 302 -7.46 0.53 11.72
CA SER A 302 -7.65 1.15 13.03
C SER A 302 -7.41 0.22 14.22
N ARG A 303 -7.19 -1.09 14.00
CA ARG A 303 -6.97 -2.08 15.08
C ARG A 303 -5.49 -2.48 15.18
N PRO A 304 -4.72 -1.87 16.10
CA PRO A 304 -3.28 -2.13 16.25
C PRO A 304 -2.95 -3.54 16.78
N ASP A 305 -3.87 -4.19 17.50
CA ASP A 305 -3.59 -5.39 18.30
C ASP A 305 -3.24 -6.66 17.49
N ARG A 306 -3.42 -6.66 16.16
CA ARG A 306 -3.15 -7.85 15.33
C ARG A 306 -1.70 -8.01 14.89
N TYR A 307 -0.84 -7.00 15.03
CA TYR A 307 0.55 -7.07 14.55
C TYR A 307 1.58 -7.56 15.58
N LEU A 308 1.19 -7.73 16.84
CA LEU A 308 2.09 -8.17 17.93
C LEU A 308 2.09 -9.69 18.17
N GLY A 309 1.34 -10.47 17.39
CA GLY A 309 1.03 -11.88 17.70
C GLY A 309 1.86 -12.96 17.02
N GLU A 310 2.70 -12.67 16.03
CA GLU A 310 3.43 -13.71 15.28
C GLU A 310 4.84 -13.21 14.92
N GLY A 311 5.76 -13.33 15.87
CA GLY A 311 7.20 -13.14 15.71
C GLY A 311 7.94 -14.23 16.47
#